data_AF-A0A1S3PX01-F1
#
_entry.id   AF-A0A1S3PX01-F1
#
_cell.length_a   1.000
_cell.length_b   1.000
_cell.length_c   1.000
_cell.angle_alpha   90.00
_cell.angle_beta   90.00
_cell.angle_gamma   90.00
#
_symmetry.space_group_name_H-M   'P 1'
#
loop_
_entity.id
_entity.type
_entity.pdbx_description
1 polymer ?
#
loop_
_entity_poly.entity_id
_entity_poly.type
_entity_poly.pdbx_seq_one_letter_code
_entity_poly.pdbx_strand_id
1 'polypeptide(L)'
;DQRSTVLSLQKLIVREVANEERGLFLITAGMEKPEMVELHTATKEERNTWMQIIQDAMQSIEKDEEEENPSETEEEDQRLLETKAKEMREMLRKKDEQIMCVLEEKMAVFREMCDVRSPGTPPGRGTGTGQCQGPNQVTRAKGLFRAGSGAGSEDVPKGEPIIKGALQEVETLQALVNGTLGGAMGGQRVVCVPETGGG
;
A
#
# COMPACT_ATOMS: atom_id res chain seq x y z
N ASP A 1 21.00 43.27 -12.73
CA ASP A 1 19.57 42.95 -12.92
C ASP A 1 19.42 41.45 -12.90
N GLN A 2 18.80 40.89 -11.86
CA GLN A 2 18.52 39.46 -11.76
C GLN A 2 17.01 39.31 -11.57
N ARG A 3 16.28 39.24 -12.69
CA ARG A 3 14.84 38.95 -12.67
C ARG A 3 14.65 37.43 -12.58
N SER A 4 13.62 36.99 -11.88
CA SER A 4 13.29 35.57 -11.81
C SER A 4 12.93 35.07 -13.21
N THR A 5 13.44 33.90 -13.59
CA THR A 5 13.02 33.21 -14.83
C THR A 5 11.72 32.45 -14.65
N VAL A 6 11.21 32.37 -13.42
CA VAL A 6 9.96 31.70 -13.06
C VAL A 6 9.00 32.71 -12.45
N LEU A 7 7.78 32.77 -12.97
CA LEU A 7 6.69 33.62 -12.49
C LEU A 7 5.51 32.75 -12.04
N SER A 8 4.89 33.10 -10.90
CA SER A 8 3.63 32.49 -10.50
C SER A 8 2.50 32.95 -11.41
N LEU A 9 1.60 32.04 -11.77
CA LEU A 9 0.38 32.35 -12.51
C LEU A 9 -0.72 32.96 -11.61
N GLN A 10 -0.63 32.77 -10.29
CA GLN A 10 -1.58 33.36 -9.35
C GLN A 10 -1.49 34.88 -9.40
N LYS A 11 -2.64 35.54 -9.64
CA LYS A 11 -2.75 37.00 -9.71
C LYS A 11 -1.79 37.63 -10.73
N LEU A 12 -1.45 36.90 -11.80
CA LEU A 12 -0.67 37.45 -12.91
C LEU A 12 -1.56 38.37 -13.76
N ILE A 13 -1.01 39.48 -14.27
CA ILE A 13 -1.71 40.36 -15.21
C ILE A 13 -0.96 40.30 -16.54
N VAL A 14 -1.66 39.87 -17.59
CA VAL A 14 -1.14 39.78 -18.95
C VAL A 14 -1.68 40.93 -19.79
N ARG A 15 -0.81 41.72 -20.43
CA ARG A 15 -1.18 42.91 -21.23
C ARG A 15 -0.42 42.98 -22.55
N GLU A 16 -1.07 43.55 -23.55
CA GLU A 16 -0.45 43.88 -24.83
C GLU A 16 0.43 45.13 -24.71
N VAL A 17 1.52 45.19 -25.49
CA VAL A 17 2.33 46.41 -25.62
C VAL A 17 1.76 47.28 -26.75
N ALA A 18 1.42 48.53 -26.47
CA ALA A 18 0.70 49.39 -27.41
C ALA A 18 1.46 49.72 -28.71
N ASN A 19 2.79 49.85 -28.64
CA ASN A 19 3.64 50.24 -29.77
C ASN A 19 4.55 49.10 -30.27
N GLU A 20 4.34 47.86 -29.79
CA GLU A 20 5.14 46.69 -30.17
C GLU A 20 4.21 45.51 -30.38
N GLU A 21 3.93 45.17 -31.64
CA GLU A 21 2.91 44.19 -31.98
C GLU A 21 3.26 42.76 -31.55
N ARG A 22 4.56 42.48 -31.39
CA ARG A 22 5.10 41.20 -30.90
C ARG A 22 5.31 41.19 -29.39
N GLY A 23 4.97 42.29 -28.70
CA GLY A 23 5.24 42.49 -27.29
C GLY A 23 4.05 42.18 -26.39
N LEU A 24 4.33 41.57 -25.25
CA LEU A 24 3.41 41.47 -24.12
C LEU A 24 4.13 41.77 -22.79
N PHE A 25 3.39 42.29 -21.82
CA PHE A 25 3.82 42.45 -20.44
C PHE A 25 3.16 41.41 -19.53
N LEU A 26 3.97 40.83 -18.65
CA LEU A 26 3.54 40.01 -17.52
C LEU A 26 3.82 40.80 -16.24
N ILE A 27 2.80 40.99 -15.40
CA ILE A 27 2.92 41.73 -14.14
C ILE A 27 2.42 40.83 -13.02
N THR A 28 3.30 40.44 -12.09
CA THR A 28 2.88 39.69 -10.90
C THR A 28 2.16 40.64 -9.94
N ALA A 29 0.88 40.41 -9.65
CA ALA A 29 0.15 41.14 -8.63
C ALA A 29 0.04 40.32 -7.33
N GLY A 30 -0.15 40.98 -6.19
CA GLY A 30 -0.42 40.30 -4.92
C GLY A 30 0.80 39.71 -4.18
N MET A 31 2.02 40.01 -4.62
CA MET A 31 3.26 39.74 -3.87
C MET A 31 3.89 41.04 -3.34
N GLU A 32 4.77 40.95 -2.33
CA GLU A 32 5.41 42.13 -1.70
C GLU A 32 6.16 43.02 -2.70
N LYS A 33 6.65 42.44 -3.80
CA LYS A 33 7.36 43.16 -4.85
C LYS A 33 6.85 42.73 -6.23
N PRO A 34 5.89 43.45 -6.82
CA PRO A 34 5.43 43.21 -8.18
C PRO A 34 6.58 43.27 -9.19
N GLU A 35 6.65 42.27 -10.06
CA GLU A 35 7.63 42.19 -11.14
C GLU A 35 6.93 42.40 -12.48
N MET A 36 7.48 43.30 -13.30
CA MET A 36 7.03 43.53 -14.68
C MET A 36 8.06 42.98 -15.65
N VAL A 37 7.66 41.99 -16.45
CA VAL A 37 8.48 41.34 -17.46
C VAL A 37 7.91 41.63 -18.84
N GLU A 38 8.77 42.07 -19.75
CA GLU A 38 8.45 42.25 -21.16
C GLU A 38 8.93 41.05 -21.95
N LEU A 39 8.06 40.48 -22.78
CA LEU A 39 8.38 39.38 -23.67
C LEU A 39 8.12 39.78 -25.11
N HIS A 40 9.03 39.40 -26.00
CA HIS A 40 8.88 39.56 -27.45
C HIS A 40 8.79 38.18 -28.10
N THR A 41 7.71 37.94 -28.84
CA THR A 41 7.51 36.72 -29.64
C THR A 41 8.06 36.90 -31.05
N ALA A 42 7.98 35.90 -31.93
CA ALA A 42 8.38 36.03 -33.33
C ALA A 42 7.34 36.78 -34.18
N THR A 43 6.05 36.63 -33.88
CA THR A 43 4.95 37.30 -34.61
C THR A 43 3.84 37.80 -33.67
N LYS A 44 2.99 38.68 -34.19
CA LYS A 44 1.79 39.17 -33.48
C LYS A 44 0.82 38.03 -33.16
N GLU A 45 0.66 37.09 -34.08
CA GLU A 45 -0.19 35.92 -33.90
C GLU A 45 0.32 35.05 -32.75
N GLU A 46 1.63 34.83 -32.70
CA GLU A 46 2.26 34.09 -31.61
C GLU A 46 2.07 34.83 -30.27
N ARG A 47 2.19 36.16 -30.25
CA ARG A 47 1.91 36.97 -29.06
C ARG A 47 0.47 36.78 -28.59
N ASN A 48 -0.50 36.77 -29.51
CA ASN A 48 -1.91 36.53 -29.18
C ASN A 48 -2.14 35.11 -28.65
N THR A 49 -1.50 34.11 -29.26
CA THR A 49 -1.56 32.72 -28.79
C THR A 49 -1.00 32.59 -27.37
N TRP A 50 0.16 33.19 -27.08
CA TRP A 50 0.73 33.16 -25.73
C TRP A 50 -0.16 33.83 -24.69
N MET A 51 -0.74 34.98 -25.01
CA MET A 51 -1.69 35.63 -24.09
C MET A 51 -2.89 34.74 -23.78
N GLN A 52 -3.48 34.10 -24.80
CA GLN A 52 -4.61 33.21 -24.62
C GLN A 52 -4.23 32.00 -23.75
N ILE A 53 -3.12 31.32 -24.06
CA ILE A 53 -2.67 30.14 -23.30
C ILE A 53 -2.44 30.49 -21.82
N ILE A 54 -1.77 31.62 -21.56
CA ILE A 54 -1.48 32.04 -20.18
C ILE A 54 -2.79 32.39 -19.45
N GLN A 55 -3.69 33.14 -20.10
CA GLN A 55 -4.99 33.49 -19.51
C GLN A 55 -5.88 32.28 -19.25
N ASP A 56 -5.90 31.30 -20.17
CA ASP A 56 -6.65 30.05 -20.01
C ASP A 56 -6.09 29.23 -18.85
N ALA A 57 -4.76 29.13 -18.74
CA ALA A 57 -4.10 28.44 -17.63
C ALA A 57 -4.34 29.13 -16.28
N MET A 58 -4.42 30.46 -16.24
CA MET A 58 -4.79 31.19 -15.03
C MET A 58 -6.24 30.90 -14.63
N GLN A 59 -7.18 30.92 -15.59
CA GLN A 59 -8.59 30.64 -15.34
C GLN A 59 -8.84 29.20 -14.90
N SER A 60 -8.05 28.22 -15.37
CA SER A 60 -8.19 26.85 -14.89
C SER A 60 -7.81 26.72 -13.41
N ILE A 61 -6.77 27.44 -12.97
CA ILE A 61 -6.35 27.43 -11.56
C ILE A 61 -7.42 28.08 -10.68
N GLU A 62 -8.01 29.19 -11.12
CA GLU A 62 -9.09 29.86 -10.37
C GLU A 62 -10.34 28.97 -10.22
N LYS A 63 -10.65 28.14 -11.23
CA LYS A 63 -11.77 27.18 -11.16
C LYS A 63 -11.50 26.06 -10.17
N ASP A 64 -10.27 25.55 -10.15
CA ASP A 64 -9.86 24.51 -9.20
C ASP A 64 -9.87 25.06 -7.75
N GLU A 65 -9.52 26.34 -7.55
CA GLU A 65 -9.58 27.02 -6.24
C GLU A 65 -11.02 27.43 -5.83
N GLU A 66 -11.91 27.75 -6.78
CA GLU A 66 -13.32 28.05 -6.50
C GLU A 66 -14.15 26.78 -6.25
N GLU A 67 -13.75 25.64 -6.83
CA GLU A 67 -14.22 24.29 -6.48
C GLU A 67 -13.71 23.84 -5.09
N GLU A 68 -12.68 24.49 -4.53
CA GLU A 68 -12.20 24.25 -3.16
C GLU A 68 -13.02 24.95 -2.06
N ASN A 69 -14.06 25.73 -2.41
CA ASN A 69 -15.07 26.12 -1.45
C ASN A 69 -16.20 25.07 -1.50
N PRO A 70 -16.14 23.99 -0.69
CA PRO A 70 -17.11 22.91 -0.78
C PRO A 70 -18.48 23.52 -0.64
N SER A 71 -19.35 23.22 -1.60
CA SER A 71 -20.76 23.57 -1.46
C SER A 71 -21.29 22.97 -0.15
N GLU A 72 -22.22 23.63 0.54
CA GLU A 72 -22.74 23.16 1.84
C GLU A 72 -23.17 21.67 1.79
N THR A 73 -23.63 21.20 0.63
CA THR A 73 -23.98 19.80 0.36
C THR A 73 -22.81 18.81 0.47
N GLU A 74 -21.62 19.17 -0.01
CA GLU A 74 -20.43 18.31 0.03
C GLU A 74 -19.79 18.26 1.42
N GLU A 75 -19.90 19.36 2.18
CA GLU A 75 -19.48 19.40 3.58
C GLU A 75 -20.37 18.49 4.45
N GLU A 76 -21.69 18.45 4.20
CA GLU A 76 -22.63 17.55 4.88
C GLU A 76 -22.33 16.07 4.57
N ASP A 77 -22.08 15.72 3.31
CA ASP A 77 -21.71 14.37 2.91
C ASP A 77 -20.39 13.92 3.55
N GLN A 78 -19.39 14.82 3.62
CA GLN A 78 -18.13 14.55 4.29
C GLN A 78 -18.31 14.32 5.80
N ARG A 79 -19.16 15.12 6.47
CA ARG A 79 -19.51 14.95 7.89
C ARG A 79 -20.21 13.61 8.14
N LEU A 80 -21.08 13.17 7.23
CA LEU A 80 -21.76 11.88 7.32
C LEU A 80 -20.77 10.71 7.20
N LEU A 81 -19.84 10.80 6.24
CA LEU A 81 -18.79 9.80 6.04
C LEU A 81 -17.86 9.71 7.26
N GLU A 82 -17.48 10.85 7.85
CA GLU A 82 -16.66 10.91 9.05
C GLU A 82 -17.38 10.27 10.26
N THR A 83 -18.66 10.58 10.43
CA THR A 83 -19.49 10.00 11.50
C THR A 83 -19.57 8.49 11.35
N LYS A 84 -19.87 7.99 10.15
CA LYS A 84 -19.90 6.56 9.85
C LYS A 84 -18.55 5.88 10.09
N ALA A 85 -17.43 6.53 9.72
CA ALA A 85 -16.09 6.00 9.98
C ALA A 85 -15.77 5.95 11.49
N LYS A 86 -16.26 6.91 12.27
CA LYS A 86 -16.13 6.91 13.74
C LYS A 86 -16.94 5.76 14.36
N GLU A 87 -18.19 5.55 13.92
CA GLU A 87 -19.03 4.45 14.38
C GLU A 87 -18.43 3.08 14.05
N MET A 88 -17.88 2.90 12.84
CA MET A 88 -17.21 1.66 12.46
C MET A 88 -15.98 1.38 13.33
N ARG A 89 -15.18 2.40 13.65
CA ARG A 89 -14.03 2.28 14.57
C ARG A 89 -14.48 1.91 15.99
N GLU A 90 -15.58 2.48 16.47
CA GLU A 90 -16.11 2.16 17.79
C GLU A 90 -16.65 0.72 17.85
N MET A 91 -17.35 0.27 16.82
CA MET A 91 -17.80 -1.12 16.71
C MET A 91 -16.62 -2.09 16.73
N LEU A 92 -15.54 -1.79 15.99
CA LEU A 92 -14.32 -2.60 15.98
C LEU A 92 -13.71 -2.67 17.39
N ARG A 93 -13.52 -1.53 18.05
CA ARG A 93 -13.00 -1.48 19.42
C ARG A 93 -13.82 -2.32 20.39
N LYS A 94 -15.16 -2.23 20.32
CA LYS A 94 -16.06 -3.03 21.17
C LYS A 94 -15.90 -4.53 20.91
N LYS A 95 -15.65 -4.93 19.67
CA LYS A 95 -15.37 -6.33 19.32
C LYS A 95 -14.01 -6.78 19.86
N ASP A 96 -12.99 -5.94 19.77
CA ASP A 96 -11.67 -6.22 20.35
C ASP A 96 -11.74 -6.38 21.87
N GLU A 97 -12.51 -5.54 22.56
CA GLU A 97 -12.78 -5.67 24.00
C GLU A 97 -13.46 -7.02 24.33
N GLN A 98 -14.45 -7.44 23.55
CA GLN A 98 -15.09 -8.77 23.73
C GLN A 98 -14.10 -9.92 23.51
N ILE A 99 -13.25 -9.81 22.49
CA ILE A 99 -12.21 -10.81 22.21
C ILE A 99 -11.25 -10.90 23.39
N MET A 100 -10.81 -9.77 23.96
CA MET A 100 -9.94 -9.78 25.14
C MET A 100 -10.59 -10.50 26.32
N CYS A 101 -11.85 -10.18 26.67
CA CYS A 101 -12.56 -10.85 27.75
C CYS A 101 -12.61 -12.38 27.56
N VAL A 102 -13.00 -12.84 26.37
CA VAL A 102 -13.09 -14.28 26.06
C VAL A 102 -11.72 -14.95 26.11
N LEU A 103 -10.66 -14.26 25.68
CA LEU A 103 -9.30 -14.79 25.78
C LEU A 103 -8.84 -14.89 27.23
N GLU A 104 -9.17 -13.92 28.09
CA GLU A 104 -8.89 -13.98 29.53
C GLU A 104 -9.61 -15.15 30.20
N GLU A 105 -10.90 -15.35 29.91
CA GLU A 105 -11.68 -16.50 30.37
C GLU A 105 -11.05 -17.82 29.90
N LYS A 106 -10.68 -17.92 28.62
CA LYS A 106 -10.00 -19.09 28.06
C LYS A 106 -8.69 -19.37 28.78
N MET A 107 -7.89 -18.35 29.07
CA MET A 107 -6.64 -18.48 29.82
C MET A 107 -6.88 -18.92 31.27
N ALA A 108 -7.94 -18.42 31.92
CA ALA A 108 -8.31 -18.84 33.26
C ALA A 108 -8.64 -20.35 33.30
N VAL A 109 -9.44 -20.84 32.36
CA VAL A 109 -9.76 -22.27 32.22
C VAL A 109 -8.49 -23.11 31.98
N PHE A 110 -7.58 -22.64 31.13
CA PHE A 110 -6.31 -23.35 30.91
C PHE A 110 -5.45 -23.45 32.16
N ARG A 111 -5.39 -22.39 32.98
CA ARG A 111 -4.66 -22.42 34.26
C ARG A 111 -5.28 -23.45 35.20
N GLU A 112 -6.59 -23.43 35.37
CA GLU A 112 -7.31 -24.40 36.19
C GLU A 112 -7.06 -25.84 35.73
N MET A 113 -7.13 -26.13 34.43
CA MET A 113 -6.80 -27.45 33.88
C MET A 113 -5.36 -27.90 34.18
N CYS A 114 -4.41 -26.98 34.21
CA CYS A 114 -3.02 -27.28 34.57
C CYS A 114 -2.88 -27.60 36.08
N ASP A 115 -3.62 -26.89 36.93
CA ASP A 115 -3.59 -27.03 38.39
C ASP A 115 -4.27 -28.35 38.85
N VAL A 116 -5.36 -28.75 38.20
CA VAL A 116 -6.09 -30.01 38.49
C VAL A 116 -5.24 -31.26 38.23
N ARG A 117 -4.19 -31.18 37.39
CA ARG A 117 -3.30 -32.31 37.10
C ARG A 117 -2.11 -32.44 38.08
N SER A 118 -2.16 -31.78 39.23
CA SER A 118 -1.25 -32.07 40.35
C SER A 118 -1.96 -32.67 41.56
N PRO A 119 -2.52 -33.90 41.47
CA PRO A 119 -2.82 -34.67 42.67
C PRO A 119 -1.53 -35.34 43.18
N GLY A 120 -1.05 -34.92 44.35
CA GLY A 120 -0.19 -35.75 45.19
C GLY A 120 1.19 -35.18 45.54
N THR A 121 1.23 -34.23 46.48
CA THR A 121 2.29 -34.27 47.51
C THR A 121 1.61 -34.05 48.86
N PRO A 122 1.66 -35.00 49.82
CA PRO A 122 1.00 -34.84 51.11
C PRO A 122 1.73 -33.79 51.99
N PRO A 123 1.05 -33.19 52.98
CA PRO A 123 1.68 -32.27 53.91
C PRO A 123 2.48 -33.10 54.93
N GLY A 124 3.77 -33.29 54.66
CA GLY A 124 4.66 -34.10 55.48
C GLY A 124 6.01 -33.43 55.72
N ARG A 125 6.04 -32.55 56.73
CA ARG A 125 7.14 -32.35 57.69
C ARG A 125 8.58 -32.37 57.15
N GLY A 126 9.12 -31.15 56.95
CA GLY A 126 10.49 -30.73 57.30
C GLY A 126 11.67 -31.45 56.63
N THR A 127 12.41 -30.73 55.79
CA THR A 127 13.78 -30.23 56.09
C THR A 127 14.22 -29.34 54.93
N GLY A 128 14.84 -28.22 55.25
CA GLY A 128 15.14 -27.15 54.32
C GLY A 128 16.16 -27.51 53.24
N THR A 129 15.98 -26.87 52.09
CA THR A 129 17.03 -26.21 51.31
C THR A 129 16.31 -25.36 50.28
N GLY A 130 16.53 -24.05 50.32
CA GLY A 130 16.05 -23.16 49.26
C GLY A 130 16.62 -23.59 47.92
N GLN A 131 15.80 -23.49 46.87
CA GLN A 131 16.24 -23.18 45.51
C GLN A 131 15.03 -23.02 44.58
N CYS A 132 15.00 -21.83 43.96
CA CYS A 132 14.64 -21.60 42.57
C CYS A 132 13.18 -21.82 42.15
N GLN A 133 12.40 -20.73 42.20
CA GLN A 133 11.36 -20.46 41.21
C GLN A 133 12.00 -20.42 39.81
N GLY A 134 12.10 -21.59 39.16
CA GLY A 134 12.52 -21.73 37.77
C GLY A 134 11.33 -21.66 36.80
N PRO A 135 11.55 -21.40 35.51
CA PRO A 135 10.53 -21.08 34.49
C PRO A 135 9.69 -22.30 34.05
N ASN A 136 9.55 -23.31 34.91
CA ASN A 136 9.06 -24.62 34.52
C ASN A 136 7.53 -24.77 34.53
N GLN A 137 6.80 -23.75 35.01
CA GLN A 137 5.33 -23.72 34.92
C GLN A 137 4.86 -23.49 33.46
N VAL A 138 5.60 -22.69 32.70
CA VAL A 138 5.31 -22.44 31.27
C VAL A 138 5.61 -23.66 30.41
N THR A 139 6.57 -24.51 30.80
CA THR A 139 6.97 -25.70 30.03
C THR A 139 5.97 -26.85 30.13
N ARG A 140 5.23 -26.98 31.24
CA ARG A 140 4.27 -28.08 31.44
C ARG A 140 3.03 -27.94 30.55
N ALA A 141 2.58 -26.71 30.29
CA ALA A 141 1.51 -26.43 29.33
C ALA A 141 1.89 -26.74 27.86
N LYS A 142 3.19 -26.73 27.53
CA LYS A 142 3.69 -27.03 26.16
C LYS A 142 3.51 -28.49 25.75
N GLY A 143 3.28 -29.40 26.70
CA GLY A 143 3.01 -30.82 26.44
C GLY A 143 1.61 -31.11 25.89
N LEU A 144 0.72 -30.11 25.85
CA LEU A 144 -0.67 -30.29 25.40
C LEU A 144 -0.89 -29.91 23.92
N PHE A 145 0.08 -29.25 23.28
CA PHE A 145 -0.08 -28.73 21.91
C PHE A 145 1.04 -29.15 20.93
N ARG A 146 1.97 -30.03 21.32
CA ARG A 146 2.80 -30.74 20.36
C ARG A 146 2.30 -32.17 20.23
N ALA A 147 1.85 -32.55 19.03
CA ALA A 147 1.87 -33.94 18.61
C ALA A 147 3.27 -34.48 18.94
N GLY A 148 3.31 -35.55 19.72
CA GLY A 148 4.53 -36.00 20.37
C GLY A 148 5.67 -36.12 19.38
N SER A 149 6.85 -35.61 19.75
CA SER A 149 8.10 -36.17 19.24
C SER A 149 8.30 -37.55 19.88
N GLY A 150 7.36 -38.45 19.62
CA GLY A 150 7.47 -39.87 19.87
C GLY A 150 7.74 -40.50 18.52
N ALA A 151 8.85 -41.24 18.43
CA ALA A 151 9.18 -42.02 17.25
C ALA A 151 7.95 -42.82 16.76
N GLY A 152 7.55 -42.63 15.49
CA GLY A 152 6.56 -43.49 14.83
C GLY A 152 5.21 -42.87 14.44
N SER A 153 5.14 -41.58 14.05
CA SER A 153 3.93 -41.07 13.38
C SER A 153 4.17 -40.98 11.86
N GLU A 154 3.75 -42.02 11.14
CA GLU A 154 3.77 -42.09 9.66
C GLU A 154 2.64 -41.30 9.00
N ASP A 155 1.73 -40.70 9.78
CA ASP A 155 0.48 -40.07 9.31
C ASP A 155 0.48 -38.54 9.44
N VAL A 156 1.65 -37.91 9.26
CA VAL A 156 1.69 -36.46 8.97
C VAL A 156 1.72 -36.31 7.45
N PRO A 157 0.73 -35.65 6.81
CA PRO A 157 0.81 -35.36 5.39
C PRO A 157 2.00 -34.44 5.15
N LYS A 158 3.12 -35.01 4.74
CA LYS A 158 4.33 -34.27 4.40
C LYS A 158 4.02 -33.51 3.10
N GLY A 159 4.13 -32.19 3.12
CA GLY A 159 3.82 -31.36 1.94
C GLY A 159 4.73 -31.65 0.74
N GLU A 160 5.94 -32.13 0.98
CA GLU A 160 6.93 -32.44 -0.06
C GLU A 160 6.46 -33.50 -1.08
N PRO A 161 6.02 -34.72 -0.70
CA PRO A 161 5.52 -35.71 -1.66
C PRO A 161 4.27 -35.25 -2.41
N ILE A 162 3.42 -34.43 -1.77
CA ILE A 162 2.19 -33.89 -2.38
C ILE A 162 2.55 -32.91 -3.50
N ILE A 163 3.46 -31.96 -3.23
CA ILE A 163 3.92 -30.98 -4.21
C ILE A 163 4.65 -31.67 -5.36
N LYS A 164 5.48 -32.68 -5.06
CA LYS A 164 6.22 -33.44 -6.07
C LYS A 164 5.29 -34.24 -6.99
N GLY A 165 4.23 -34.84 -6.44
CA GLY A 165 3.21 -35.53 -7.23
C GLY A 165 2.46 -34.58 -8.16
N ALA A 166 2.04 -33.41 -7.66
CA ALA A 166 1.35 -32.40 -8.48
C ALA A 166 2.22 -31.89 -9.63
N LEU A 167 3.52 -31.63 -9.39
CA LEU A 167 4.45 -31.19 -10.45
C LEU A 167 4.62 -32.26 -11.55
N GLN A 168 4.71 -33.53 -11.15
CA GLN A 168 4.88 -34.64 -12.09
C GLN A 168 3.63 -34.85 -12.96
N GLU A 169 2.44 -34.63 -12.40
CA GLU A 169 1.18 -34.68 -13.14
C GLU A 169 1.10 -33.54 -14.17
N VAL A 170 1.51 -32.32 -13.80
CA VAL A 170 1.59 -31.17 -14.71
C VAL A 170 2.52 -31.43 -15.89
N GLU A 171 3.71 -31.98 -15.65
CA GLU A 171 4.66 -32.35 -16.71
C GLU A 171 4.07 -33.40 -17.66
N THR A 172 3.36 -34.39 -17.10
CA THR A 172 2.68 -35.43 -17.88
C THR A 172 1.59 -34.83 -18.77
N LEU A 173 0.76 -33.94 -18.23
CA LEU A 173 -0.28 -33.24 -18.98
C LEU A 173 0.32 -32.34 -20.07
N GLN A 174 1.40 -31.62 -19.77
CA GLN A 174 2.10 -30.78 -20.74
C GLN A 174 2.67 -31.61 -21.90
N ALA A 175 3.22 -32.80 -21.63
CA ALA A 175 3.70 -33.72 -22.64
C ALA A 175 2.57 -34.26 -23.53
N LEU A 176 1.40 -34.58 -22.95
CA LEU A 176 0.23 -35.05 -23.70
C LEU A 176 -0.36 -33.93 -24.56
N VAL A 177 -0.47 -32.71 -24.06
CA VAL A 177 -0.99 -31.56 -24.82
C VAL A 177 -0.04 -31.22 -25.97
N ASN A 178 1.26 -31.16 -25.72
CA ASN A 178 2.26 -30.85 -26.75
C ASN A 178 2.44 -32.00 -27.76
N GLY A 179 2.28 -33.25 -27.33
CA GLY A 179 2.28 -34.43 -28.20
C GLY A 179 1.06 -34.50 -29.11
N THR A 180 -0.08 -33.95 -28.67
CA THR A 180 -1.33 -33.93 -29.44
C THR A 180 -1.39 -32.74 -30.41
N LEU A 181 -0.62 -31.68 -30.19
CA LEU A 181 -0.59 -30.46 -31.02
C LEU A 181 0.62 -30.34 -31.98
N GLY A 182 1.52 -31.34 -32.00
CA GLY A 182 2.77 -31.31 -32.78
C GLY A 182 2.72 -31.98 -34.16
N GLY A 183 1.52 -32.24 -34.70
CA GLY A 183 1.33 -33.12 -35.84
C GLY A 183 0.50 -32.57 -37.00
N ALA A 184 0.48 -31.27 -37.29
CA ALA A 184 0.14 -30.72 -38.61
C ALA A 184 0.33 -29.20 -38.67
N MET A 185 0.86 -28.74 -39.81
CA MET A 185 0.91 -27.35 -40.30
C MET A 185 1.94 -26.38 -39.70
N GLY A 186 3.12 -26.39 -40.33
CA GLY A 186 3.52 -25.31 -41.24
C GLY A 186 3.71 -23.89 -40.69
N GLY A 187 4.93 -23.37 -40.83
CA GLY A 187 5.13 -21.94 -41.09
C GLY A 187 6.11 -21.22 -40.16
N GLN A 188 7.33 -21.04 -40.68
CA GLN A 188 8.16 -19.84 -40.50
C GLN A 188 8.83 -19.62 -39.13
N ARG A 189 10.03 -20.19 -38.99
CA ARG A 189 11.02 -19.78 -38.00
C ARG A 189 11.82 -18.60 -38.56
N VAL A 190 11.46 -17.37 -38.19
CA VAL A 190 12.37 -16.22 -38.33
C VAL A 190 13.34 -16.29 -37.17
N VAL A 191 14.61 -16.56 -37.46
CA VAL A 191 15.71 -16.46 -36.50
C VAL A 191 16.61 -15.31 -36.95
N CYS A 192 16.68 -14.28 -36.12
CA CYS A 192 17.63 -13.19 -36.25
C CYS A 192 19.05 -13.72 -36.07
N VAL A 193 19.94 -13.38 -37.00
CA VAL A 193 21.38 -13.65 -36.92
C VAL A 193 22.03 -12.52 -36.11
N PRO A 194 22.87 -12.80 -35.09
CA PRO A 194 23.80 -11.80 -34.60
C PRO A 194 25.10 -11.87 -35.41
N GLU A 195 25.49 -10.76 -36.01
CA GLU A 195 26.87 -10.52 -36.41
C GLU A 195 27.79 -10.60 -35.18
N THR A 196 28.86 -11.38 -35.29
CA THR A 196 30.07 -11.16 -34.50
C THR A 196 31.25 -11.20 -35.46
N GLY A 197 31.85 -10.04 -35.68
CA GLY A 197 33.11 -9.91 -36.39
C GLY A 197 34.30 -10.18 -35.49
N GLY A 198 35.41 -10.55 -36.12
CA GLY A 198 36.77 -10.25 -35.65
C GLY A 198 37.56 -11.43 -35.09
N GLY A 199 38.49 -11.92 -35.92
CA GLY A 199 39.54 -12.89 -35.56
C GLY A 199 40.17 -13.51 -36.79
#